data_AF-A0A437NAV0-F1
#
_entry.id   AF-A0A437NAV0-F1
#
_cell.length_a   1.000
_cell.length_b   1.000
_cell.length_c   1.000
_cell.angle_alpha   90.00
_cell.angle_beta   90.00
_cell.angle_gamma   90.00
#
_symmetry.space_group_name_H-M   'P 1'
#
loop_
_entity.id
_entity.type
_entity.pdbx_description
1 polymer ?
#
loop_
_entity_poly.entity_id
_entity_poly.type
_entity_poly.pdbx_seq_one_letter_code
_entity_poly.pdbx_strand_id
1 'polypeptide(L)'
;MMADMIKAFAKSVLCGAVIGCAPFLMVTFVSAIAVALDGGHGDGNLRGMLWFAFLPLMISFPIVLATSLIFGLPLTLFLRMRGLESGDAYRGAGIALGSVIPVAGAVILHAPGVYVLSIFGAIAGAATGHIWWEAIKNVDDHPH
;
A
#
# COMPACT_ATOMS: atom_id res chain seq x y z
N MET A 1 22.64 -6.38 8.08
CA MET A 1 21.44 -6.75 8.85
C MET A 1 20.44 -5.61 9.03
N MET A 2 20.67 -4.58 9.88
CA MET A 2 19.66 -3.54 10.14
C MET A 2 19.30 -2.70 8.89
N ALA A 3 20.31 -2.32 8.10
CA ALA A 3 20.09 -1.56 6.86
C ALA A 3 19.28 -2.37 5.83
N ASP A 4 19.47 -3.68 5.77
CA ASP A 4 18.77 -4.56 4.82
C ASP A 4 17.31 -4.74 5.23
N MET A 5 17.03 -4.83 6.53
CA MET A 5 15.67 -4.83 7.06
C MET A 5 14.92 -3.52 6.78
N ILE A 6 15.59 -2.38 6.93
CA ILE A 6 14.98 -1.07 6.62
C ILE A 6 14.64 -0.98 5.12
N LYS A 7 15.55 -1.42 4.24
CA LYS A 7 15.30 -1.46 2.79
C LYS A 7 14.16 -2.41 2.42
N ALA A 8 14.12 -3.60 3.04
CA ALA A 8 13.07 -4.58 2.86
C ALA A 8 11.69 -3.99 3.24
N PHE A 9 11.63 -3.31 4.38
CA PHE A 9 10.41 -2.66 4.87
C PHE A 9 9.97 -1.53 3.93
N ALA A 10 10.89 -0.64 3.55
CA ALA A 10 10.58 0.45 2.64
C ALA A 10 10.05 -0.08 1.30
N LYS A 11 10.68 -1.13 0.76
CA LYS A 11 10.26 -1.79 -0.49
C LYS A 11 8.86 -2.41 -0.37
N SER A 12 8.57 -3.15 0.70
CA SER A 12 7.27 -3.81 0.86
C SER A 12 6.12 -2.80 0.99
N VAL A 13 6.34 -1.70 1.71
CA VAL A 13 5.37 -0.60 1.85
C VAL A 13 5.17 0.12 0.52
N LEU A 14 6.25 0.51 -0.17
CA LEU A 14 6.16 1.18 -1.49
C LEU A 14 5.45 0.32 -2.53
N CYS A 15 5.86 -0.94 -2.67
CA CYS A 15 5.25 -1.85 -3.64
C CYS A 15 3.79 -2.11 -3.32
N GLY A 16 3.43 -2.35 -2.05
CA GLY A 16 2.03 -2.56 -1.68
C GLY A 16 1.16 -1.33 -1.90
N ALA A 17 1.66 -0.13 -1.60
CA ALA A 17 0.97 1.11 -1.91
C ALA A 17 0.73 1.27 -3.42
N VAL A 18 1.77 1.06 -4.25
CA VAL A 18 1.65 1.14 -5.72
C VAL A 18 0.67 0.10 -6.25
N ILE A 19 0.78 -1.17 -5.84
CA ILE A 19 -0.11 -2.25 -6.29
C ILE A 19 -1.56 -1.95 -5.88
N GLY A 20 -1.77 -1.51 -4.63
CA GLY A 20 -3.08 -1.17 -4.10
C GLY A 20 -3.79 -0.06 -4.86
N CYS A 21 -3.05 1.00 -5.24
CA CYS A 21 -3.61 2.12 -5.98
C CYS A 21 -3.45 2.03 -7.50
N ALA A 22 -2.88 0.95 -8.04
CA ALA A 22 -2.59 0.83 -9.47
C ALA A 22 -3.81 1.10 -10.39
N PRO A 23 -5.02 0.57 -10.11
CA PRO A 23 -6.19 0.88 -10.94
C PRO A 23 -6.55 2.37 -10.92
N PHE A 24 -6.45 3.00 -9.76
CA PHE A 24 -6.72 4.44 -9.62
C PHE A 24 -5.65 5.28 -10.32
N LEU A 25 -4.38 4.90 -10.20
CA LEU A 25 -3.29 5.54 -10.93
C LEU A 25 -3.51 5.46 -12.44
N MET A 26 -3.92 4.31 -12.98
CA MET A 26 -4.21 4.20 -14.41
C MET A 26 -5.29 5.21 -14.84
N VAL A 27 -6.38 5.31 -14.07
CA VAL A 27 -7.47 6.25 -14.36
C VAL A 27 -7.02 7.70 -14.23
N THR A 28 -6.30 8.07 -13.16
CA THR A 28 -5.85 9.45 -12.96
C THR A 28 -4.80 9.87 -13.99
N PHE A 29 -3.88 8.97 -14.38
CA PHE A 29 -2.90 9.25 -15.43
C PHE A 29 -3.56 9.44 -16.80
N VAL A 30 -4.49 8.55 -17.19
CA VAL A 30 -5.22 8.70 -18.46
C VAL A 30 -6.02 9.99 -18.48
N SER A 31 -6.68 10.32 -17.37
CA SER A 31 -7.43 11.58 -17.23
C SER A 31 -6.51 12.80 -17.31
N ALA A 32 -5.34 12.76 -16.67
CA ALA A 32 -4.37 13.84 -16.72
C ALA A 32 -3.83 14.07 -18.15
N ILE A 33 -3.60 12.99 -18.91
CA ILE A 33 -3.18 13.07 -20.32
C ILE A 33 -4.31 13.67 -21.17
N ALA A 34 -5.55 13.22 -21.00
CA ALA A 34 -6.69 13.74 -21.76
C ALA A 34 -6.86 15.26 -21.55
N VAL A 35 -6.79 15.71 -20.30
CA VAL A 35 -6.86 17.15 -19.95
C VAL A 35 -5.69 17.93 -20.55
N ALA A 36 -4.50 17.33 -20.66
CA ALA A 36 -3.35 17.96 -21.29
C ALA A 36 -3.51 18.08 -22.82
N LEU A 37 -4.14 17.10 -23.47
CA LEU A 37 -4.36 17.08 -24.92
C LEU A 37 -5.46 18.04 -25.38
N ASP A 38 -6.50 18.25 -24.55
CA ASP A 38 -7.60 19.19 -24.85
C ASP A 38 -7.19 20.67 -24.79
N GLY A 39 -5.90 20.96 -24.65
CA GLY A 39 -5.35 22.32 -24.73
C GLY A 39 -5.70 23.20 -23.53
N GLY A 40 -6.23 22.61 -22.44
CA GLY A 40 -6.45 23.25 -21.15
C GLY A 40 -6.91 24.70 -21.23
N HIS A 41 -8.21 24.94 -21.49
CA HIS A 41 -8.80 26.29 -21.47
C HIS A 41 -8.76 27.00 -20.08
N GLY A 42 -8.02 26.47 -19.10
CA GLY A 42 -7.68 27.13 -17.86
C GLY A 42 -6.22 26.85 -17.52
N ASP A 43 -5.49 27.85 -17.01
CA ASP A 43 -4.09 27.86 -16.56
C ASP A 43 -3.51 26.46 -16.28
N GLY A 44 -3.13 25.76 -17.36
CA GLY A 44 -2.72 24.37 -17.36
C GLY A 44 -1.34 24.22 -16.75
N ASN A 45 -1.24 24.43 -15.45
CA ASN A 45 0.01 24.30 -14.72
C ASN A 45 0.34 22.81 -14.64
N LEU A 46 1.40 22.38 -15.32
CA LEU A 46 1.95 21.01 -15.28
C LEU A 46 1.98 20.43 -13.85
N ARG A 47 2.22 21.31 -12.86
CA ARG A 47 2.17 20.99 -11.44
C ARG A 47 0.82 20.41 -10.99
N GLY A 48 -0.30 20.97 -11.43
CA GLY A 48 -1.64 20.48 -11.09
C GLY A 48 -1.94 19.11 -11.71
N MET A 49 -1.49 18.88 -12.94
CA MET A 49 -1.61 17.58 -13.61
C MET A 49 -0.81 16.50 -12.89
N LEU A 50 0.45 16.78 -12.54
CA LEU A 50 1.28 15.85 -11.77
C LEU A 50 0.67 15.59 -10.39
N TRP A 51 0.21 16.63 -9.71
CA TRP A 51 -0.46 16.49 -8.41
C TRP A 51 -1.68 15.55 -8.51
N PHE A 52 -2.53 15.73 -9.52
CA PHE A 52 -3.71 14.90 -9.74
C PHE A 52 -3.34 13.46 -10.11
N ALA A 53 -2.35 13.26 -10.98
CA ALA A 53 -1.90 11.93 -11.41
C ALA A 53 -1.39 11.09 -10.24
N PHE A 54 -0.61 11.70 -9.33
CA PHE A 54 -0.02 11.02 -8.17
C PHE A 54 -0.90 11.04 -6.91
N LEU A 55 -2.07 11.69 -6.94
CA LEU A 55 -2.98 11.80 -5.80
C LEU A 55 -3.31 10.43 -5.15
N PRO A 56 -3.62 9.35 -5.91
CA PRO A 56 -3.92 8.05 -5.31
C PRO A 56 -2.73 7.49 -4.52
N LEU A 57 -1.51 7.67 -5.03
CA LEU A 57 -0.29 7.21 -4.36
C LEU A 57 0.01 8.04 -3.11
N MET A 58 -0.20 9.36 -3.17
CA MET A 58 -0.01 10.26 -2.02
C MET A 58 -0.96 9.93 -0.86
N ILE A 59 -2.14 9.39 -1.14
CA ILE A 59 -3.09 8.94 -0.12
C ILE A 59 -2.76 7.51 0.33
N SER A 60 -2.50 6.60 -0.61
CA SER A 60 -2.26 5.18 -0.30
C SER A 60 -0.97 4.96 0.49
N PHE A 61 0.11 5.66 0.15
CA PHE A 61 1.41 5.48 0.78
C PHE A 61 1.40 5.72 2.31
N PRO A 62 0.94 6.88 2.83
CA PRO A 62 0.94 7.12 4.27
C PRO A 62 0.03 6.14 5.03
N ILE A 63 -1.07 5.70 4.42
CA ILE A 63 -1.96 4.70 5.03
C ILE A 63 -1.24 3.35 5.13
N VAL A 64 -0.66 2.84 4.04
CA VAL A 64 0.07 1.56 4.05
C VAL A 64 1.28 1.63 5.00
N LEU A 65 2.00 2.75 5.03
CA LEU A 65 3.11 2.96 5.95
C LEU A 65 2.65 2.94 7.41
N ALA A 66 1.65 3.75 7.77
CA ALA A 66 1.16 3.84 9.14
C ALA A 66 0.63 2.49 9.64
N THR A 67 -0.10 1.78 8.79
CA THR A 67 -0.68 0.47 9.14
C THR A 67 0.38 -0.61 9.27
N SER A 68 1.40 -0.58 8.41
CA SER A 68 2.56 -1.48 8.53
C SER A 68 3.37 -1.20 9.80
N LEU A 69 3.50 0.06 10.22
CA LEU A 69 4.18 0.41 11.48
C LEU A 69 3.36 0.01 12.71
N ILE A 70 2.06 0.31 12.73
CA ILE A 70 1.19 0.09 13.89
C ILE A 70 0.83 -1.38 14.05
N PHE A 71 0.60 -2.11 12.96
CA PHE A 71 0.13 -3.49 13.00
C PHE A 71 1.14 -4.47 12.41
N GLY A 72 1.77 -4.13 11.28
CA GLY A 72 2.68 -5.04 10.57
C GLY A 72 3.93 -5.41 11.37
N LEU A 73 4.64 -4.44 11.94
CA LEU A 73 5.85 -4.68 12.74
C LEU A 73 5.54 -5.45 14.04
N PRO A 74 4.54 -5.05 14.86
CA PRO A 74 4.18 -5.84 16.04
C PRO A 74 3.72 -7.26 15.70
N LEU A 75 2.98 -7.44 14.60
CA LEU A 75 2.58 -8.76 14.14
C LEU A 75 3.79 -9.61 13.74
N THR A 76 4.74 -9.04 13.00
CA THR A 76 6.00 -9.72 12.61
C THR A 76 6.72 -10.22 13.86
N LEU A 77 6.91 -9.34 14.85
CA LEU A 77 7.55 -9.70 16.11
C LEU A 77 6.78 -10.81 16.84
N PHE A 78 5.45 -10.70 16.90
CA PHE A 78 4.60 -11.69 17.54
C PHE A 78 4.69 -13.07 16.88
N LEU A 79 4.60 -13.14 15.54
CA LEU A 79 4.73 -14.38 14.78
C LEU A 79 6.12 -15.01 14.96
N ARG A 80 7.18 -14.19 14.94
CA ARG A 80 8.56 -14.64 15.16
C ARG A 80 8.77 -15.21 16.56
N MET A 81 8.29 -14.52 17.60
CA MET A 81 8.38 -15.02 18.98
C MET A 81 7.64 -16.34 19.20
N ARG A 82 6.60 -16.61 18.40
CA ARG A 82 5.81 -17.85 18.49
C ARG A 82 6.28 -18.95 17.55
N GLY A 83 7.27 -18.70 16.69
CA GLY A 83 7.70 -19.65 15.66
C GLY A 83 6.61 -19.97 14.63
N LEU A 84 5.68 -19.03 14.42
CA LEU A 84 4.53 -19.19 13.51
C LEU A 84 4.70 -18.41 12.20
N GLU A 85 5.94 -18.00 11.89
CA GLU A 85 6.22 -17.25 10.67
C GLU A 85 5.98 -18.10 9.44
N SER A 86 5.09 -17.62 8.57
CA SER A 86 4.82 -18.22 7.29
C SER A 86 4.34 -17.15 6.31
N GLY A 87 4.62 -17.34 5.03
CA GLY A 87 4.15 -16.43 3.99
C GLY A 87 2.62 -16.30 3.95
N ASP A 88 1.89 -17.35 4.34
CA ASP A 88 0.43 -17.32 4.43
C ASP A 88 -0.07 -16.49 5.61
N ALA A 89 0.60 -16.54 6.77
CA ALA A 89 0.26 -15.69 7.90
C ALA A 89 0.42 -14.20 7.55
N TYR A 90 1.52 -13.82 6.89
CA TYR A 90 1.75 -12.44 6.46
C TYR A 90 0.74 -11.98 5.40
N ARG A 91 0.45 -12.81 4.40
CA ARG A 91 -0.56 -12.52 3.37
C ARG A 91 -1.96 -12.39 3.97
N GLY A 92 -2.37 -13.35 4.79
CA GLY A 92 -3.68 -13.37 5.43
C GLY A 92 -3.89 -12.17 6.36
N ALA A 93 -2.91 -11.85 7.19
CA ALA A 93 -2.98 -10.66 8.03
C ALA A 93 -2.99 -9.36 7.22
N GLY A 94 -2.20 -9.30 6.14
CA GLY A 94 -2.24 -8.20 5.18
C GLY A 94 -3.63 -8.00 4.57
N ILE A 95 -4.28 -9.07 4.12
CA ILE A 95 -5.65 -9.05 3.59
C ILE A 95 -6.65 -8.55 4.65
N ALA A 96 -6.56 -9.10 5.86
CA ALA A 96 -7.47 -8.74 6.95
C ALA A 96 -7.33 -7.27 7.35
N LEU A 97 -6.12 -6.81 7.63
CA LEU A 97 -5.88 -5.42 8.02
C LEU A 97 -6.16 -4.44 6.87
N GLY A 98 -5.76 -4.82 5.65
CA GLY A 98 -5.98 -4.04 4.44
C GLY A 98 -7.46 -3.87 4.10
N SER A 99 -8.32 -4.84 4.39
CA SER A 99 -9.77 -4.73 4.19
C SER A 99 -10.48 -3.99 5.32
N VAL A 100 -10.09 -4.23 6.58
CA VAL A 100 -10.77 -3.66 7.76
C VAL A 100 -10.67 -2.14 7.79
N ILE A 101 -9.52 -1.57 7.42
CA ILE A 101 -9.27 -0.13 7.59
C ILE A 101 -10.17 0.72 6.67
N PRO A 102 -10.27 0.45 5.36
CA PRO A 102 -11.24 1.14 4.50
C PRO A 102 -12.69 0.95 4.94
N VAL A 103 -13.06 -0.25 5.43
CA VAL A 103 -14.42 -0.51 5.94
C VAL A 103 -14.71 0.34 7.18
N ALA A 104 -13.78 0.39 8.14
CA ALA A 104 -13.92 1.22 9.32
C ALA A 104 -14.05 2.71 8.96
N GLY A 105 -13.21 3.19 8.04
CA GLY A 105 -13.31 4.56 7.51
C GLY A 105 -14.67 4.84 6.85
N ALA A 106 -15.16 3.92 6.01
CA ALA A 106 -16.46 4.05 5.35
C ALA A 106 -17.63 4.12 6.35
N VAL A 107 -17.59 3.32 7.41
CA VAL A 107 -18.60 3.33 8.49
C VAL A 107 -18.55 4.65 9.26
N ILE A 108 -17.36 5.10 9.68
CA ILE A 108 -17.19 6.35 10.44
C ILE A 108 -17.68 7.55 9.62
N LEU A 109 -17.32 7.60 8.33
CA LEU A 109 -17.66 8.71 7.42
C LEU A 109 -19.06 8.58 6.81
N HIS A 110 -19.82 7.52 7.13
CA HIS A 110 -21.14 7.26 6.56
C HIS A 110 -21.15 7.27 5.02
N ALA A 111 -20.07 6.74 4.41
CA ALA A 111 -19.80 6.80 2.98
C ALA A 111 -19.78 5.38 2.37
N PRO A 112 -20.95 4.77 2.09
CA PRO A 112 -21.02 3.37 1.65
C PRO A 112 -20.37 3.13 0.29
N GLY A 113 -20.24 4.15 -0.56
CA GLY A 113 -19.53 4.05 -1.84
C GLY A 113 -18.03 3.69 -1.69
N VAL A 114 -17.48 3.83 -0.48
CA VAL A 114 -16.06 3.62 -0.19
C VAL A 114 -15.75 2.15 0.13
N TYR A 115 -16.75 1.28 0.31
CA TYR A 115 -16.52 -0.14 0.61
C TYR A 115 -15.68 -0.85 -0.46
N VAL A 116 -15.77 -0.43 -1.73
CA VAL A 116 -14.93 -0.99 -2.80
C VAL A 116 -13.42 -0.79 -2.53
N LEU A 117 -13.05 0.23 -1.76
CA LEU A 117 -11.66 0.45 -1.33
C LEU A 117 -11.14 -0.65 -0.41
N SER A 118 -12.02 -1.44 0.24
CA SER A 118 -11.59 -2.57 1.06
C SER A 118 -10.95 -3.68 0.25
N ILE A 119 -11.39 -3.87 -1.01
CA ILE A 119 -10.81 -4.84 -1.93
C ILE A 119 -9.38 -4.41 -2.30
N PHE A 120 -9.22 -3.14 -2.67
CA PHE A 120 -7.91 -2.59 -3.01
C PHE A 120 -6.97 -2.54 -1.80
N GLY A 121 -7.49 -2.21 -0.62
CA GLY A 121 -6.75 -2.28 0.63
C GLY A 121 -6.31 -3.70 0.95
N ALA A 122 -7.17 -4.70 0.76
CA ALA A 122 -6.81 -6.11 0.93
C ALA A 122 -5.70 -6.55 -0.03
N ILE A 123 -5.78 -6.16 -1.30
CA ILE A 123 -4.74 -6.42 -2.31
C ILE A 123 -3.42 -5.75 -1.91
N ALA A 124 -3.47 -4.49 -1.50
CA ALA A 124 -2.30 -3.74 -1.03
C ALA A 124 -1.63 -4.45 0.16
N GLY A 125 -2.43 -4.81 1.17
CA GLY A 125 -1.96 -5.49 2.36
C GLY A 125 -1.40 -6.88 2.06
N ALA A 126 -2.05 -7.66 1.19
CA ALA A 126 -1.56 -8.95 0.73
C ALA A 126 -0.18 -8.82 0.06
N ALA A 127 -0.04 -7.84 -0.85
CA ALA A 127 1.20 -7.56 -1.55
C ALA A 127 2.31 -7.10 -0.60
N THR A 128 2.02 -6.18 0.34
CA THR A 128 2.98 -5.75 1.36
C THR A 128 3.43 -6.93 2.22
N GLY A 129 2.50 -7.75 2.71
CA GLY A 129 2.81 -8.92 3.53
C GLY A 129 3.65 -9.96 2.78
N HIS A 130 3.31 -10.24 1.52
CA HIS A 130 4.07 -11.16 0.69
C HIS A 130 5.51 -10.66 0.42
N ILE A 131 5.67 -9.41 0.01
CA ILE A 131 6.99 -8.84 -0.31
C ILE A 131 7.86 -8.74 0.96
N TRP A 132 7.25 -8.42 2.10
CA TRP A 132 7.93 -8.41 3.39
C TRP A 132 8.46 -9.80 3.76
N TRP A 133 7.62 -10.83 3.63
CA TRP A 133 8.02 -12.21 3.90
C TRP A 133 9.20 -12.65 3.03
N GLU A 134 9.11 -12.46 1.72
CA GLU A 134 10.20 -12.80 0.80
C GLU A 134 11.49 -12.02 1.14
N ALA A 135 11.36 -10.75 1.54
CA ALA A 135 12.53 -9.95 1.88
C ALA A 135 13.19 -10.39 3.19
N ILE A 136 12.44 -10.72 4.24
CA ILE A 136 13.01 -11.25 5.49
C ILE A 136 13.67 -12.60 5.25
N LYS A 137 12.98 -13.51 4.54
CA LYS A 137 13.51 -14.84 4.25
C LYS A 137 14.89 -14.77 3.60
N ASN A 138 15.05 -13.90 2.61
CA ASN A 138 16.33 -13.69 1.94
C ASN A 138 17.43 -13.13 2.87
N VAL A 139 17.07 -12.32 3.88
CA VAL A 139 18.02 -11.79 4.86
C VAL A 139 18.46 -12.87 5.84
N ASP A 140 17.56 -13.76 6.25
CA ASP A 140 17.86 -14.87 7.17
C ASP A 140 18.67 -15.98 6.47
N ASP A 141 18.44 -16.25 5.18
CA ASP A 141 19.16 -17.27 4.40
C ASP A 141 20.61 -16.85 4.03
N HIS A 142 20.93 -15.55 4.07
CA HIS A 142 22.24 -14.99 3.74
C HIS A 142 22.76 -14.02 4.82
N PRO A 143 23.14 -14.53 6.01
CA PRO A 143 23.71 -13.69 7.07
C PRO A 143 25.11 -13.22 6.65
N HIS A 144 25.19 -11.98 6.16
CA HIS A 144 26.46 -11.28 5.89
C HIS A 144 27.15 -10.81 7.17
#